data_AF-A0AA86AM34-F1
#
_entry.id   AF-A0AA86AM34-F1
#
_cell.length_a   1.000
_cell.length_b   1.000
_cell.length_c   1.000
_cell.angle_alpha   90.00
_cell.angle_beta   90.00
_cell.angle_gamma   90.00
#
_symmetry.space_group_name_H-M   'P 1'
#
loop_
_entity.id
_entity.type
_entity.pdbx_description
1 polymer ?
#
loop_
_entity_poly.entity_id
_entity_poly.type
_entity_poly.pdbx_seq_one_letter_code
_entity_poly.pdbx_strand_id
1 'polypeptide(L)'
;MLEQNLITMQQYAVKYKMSTFGVVKLVNAKKLKTIKKNVEGEEREFIIDETVPSLKPLKSETPTESNDETTMNYEVEFHKLLAKYIELQDKYTKLIESN
;
A
#
# COMPACT_ATOMS: atom_id res chain seq x y z
N MET A 1 7.18 -13.45 10.27
CA MET A 1 7.69 -12.11 10.67
C MET A 1 6.96 -11.08 9.82
N LEU A 2 6.46 -9.98 10.39
CA LEU A 2 5.77 -8.94 9.62
C LEU A 2 6.70 -8.39 8.53
N GLU A 3 6.33 -8.54 7.26
CA GLU A 3 6.99 -7.86 6.15
C GLU A 3 6.62 -6.38 6.20
N GLN A 4 7.34 -5.64 7.04
CA GLN A 4 7.36 -4.19 6.98
C GLN A 4 8.23 -3.81 5.79
N ASN A 5 7.73 -2.95 4.91
CA ASN A 5 8.51 -2.42 3.79
C ASN A 5 9.62 -1.51 4.34
N LEU A 6 10.77 -2.12 4.63
CA LEU A 6 11.95 -1.45 5.17
C LEU A 6 12.77 -0.86 4.02
N ILE A 7 13.00 0.44 4.06
CA ILE A 7 13.79 1.15 3.07
C ILE A 7 14.97 1.87 3.73
N THR A 8 16.07 2.01 3.00
CA THR A 8 17.24 2.76 3.48
C THR A 8 16.98 4.26 3.42
N MET A 9 17.77 5.05 4.16
CA MET A 9 17.68 6.52 4.11
C MET A 9 17.93 7.07 2.70
N GLN A 10 18.79 6.42 1.92
CA GLN A 10 19.05 6.78 0.52
C GLN A 10 17.84 6.53 -0.37
N GLN A 11 17.19 5.37 -0.21
CA GLN A 11 15.97 5.03 -0.96
C GLN A 11 14.83 5.99 -0.61
N TYR A 12 14.67 6.32 0.67
CA TYR A 12 13.71 7.32 1.12
C TYR A 12 13.99 8.69 0.51
N ALA A 13 15.25 9.13 0.50
CA ALA A 13 15.68 10.39 -0.11
C ALA A 13 15.29 10.48 -1.60
N VAL A 14 15.57 9.43 -2.36
CA VAL A 14 15.21 9.34 -3.79
C VAL A 14 13.69 9.38 -3.98
N LYS A 15 12.94 8.58 -3.21
CA LYS A 15 11.48 8.47 -3.33
C LYS A 15 10.77 9.80 -3.11
N TYR A 16 11.18 10.55 -2.10
CA TYR A 16 10.55 11.82 -1.72
C TYR A 16 11.28 13.05 -2.28
N LYS A 17 12.23 12.85 -3.20
CA LYS A 17 13.02 13.92 -3.83
C LYS A 17 13.65 14.86 -2.81
N MET A 18 14.20 14.31 -1.73
CA MET A 18 14.84 15.07 -0.65
C MET A 18 16.31 14.68 -0.49
N SER A 19 17.11 15.55 0.12
CA SER A 19 18.50 15.25 0.46
C SER A 19 18.56 14.15 1.53
N THR A 20 19.56 13.27 1.45
CA THR A 20 19.86 12.27 2.49
C THR A 20 20.05 12.93 3.86
N PHE A 21 20.67 14.11 3.91
CA PHE A 21 20.81 14.90 5.13
C PHE A 21 19.45 15.35 5.69
N GLY A 22 18.50 15.68 4.82
CA GLY A 22 17.13 15.99 5.19
C GLY A 22 16.41 14.80 5.83
N VAL A 23 16.62 13.60 5.28
CA VAL A 23 16.10 12.35 5.86
C VAL A 23 16.69 12.11 7.25
N VAL A 24 18.01 12.23 7.42
CA VAL A 24 18.68 12.08 8.72
C VAL A 24 18.10 13.05 9.76
N LYS A 25 17.84 14.30 9.37
CA LYS A 25 17.21 15.28 10.26
C LYS A 25 15.81 14.86 10.70
N LEU A 26 15.01 14.26 9.79
CA LEU A 26 13.67 13.77 10.11
C LEU A 26 13.70 12.54 11.02
N VAL A 27 14.66 11.65 10.82
CA VAL A 27 14.91 10.49 11.70
C VAL A 27 15.31 10.97 13.11
N ASN A 28 16.29 11.87 13.21
CA ASN A 28 16.72 12.45 14.49
C ASN A 28 15.60 13.21 15.20
N ALA A 29 14.73 13.87 14.44
CA ALA A 29 13.53 14.54 14.96
C ALA A 29 12.38 13.58 15.32
N LYS A 30 12.58 12.26 15.21
CA LYS A 30 11.59 11.19 15.46
C LYS A 30 10.30 11.36 14.65
N LYS A 31 10.37 12.01 13.49
CA LYS A 31 9.22 12.18 12.58
C LYS A 31 9.02 10.97 11.66
N LEU A 32 10.05 10.13 11.51
CA LEU A 32 10.01 8.90 10.72
C LEU A 32 10.13 7.69 11.66
N LYS A 33 9.33 6.66 11.41
CA LYS A 33 9.46 5.38 12.14
C LYS A 33 10.65 4.62 11.57
N THR A 34 11.59 4.28 12.43
CA THR A 34 12.79 3.52 12.08
C THR A 34 12.90 2.21 12.85
N ILE A 35 13.60 1.24 12.25
CA ILE A 35 13.94 -0.04 12.86
C ILE A 35 15.44 -0.24 12.71
N LYS A 36 16.11 -0.56 13.82
CA LYS A 36 17.50 -1.01 13.81
C LYS A 36 17.52 -2.51 13.53
N LYS A 37 18.24 -2.91 12.49
CA LYS A 37 18.44 -4.31 12.13
C LYS A 37 19.92 -4.57 12.00
N ASN A 38 20.38 -5.65 12.61
CA ASN A 38 21.75 -6.13 12.43
C ASN A 38 21.79 -6.88 11.10
N VAL A 39 22.60 -6.37 10.16
CA VAL A 39 22.84 -6.99 8.86
C VAL A 39 24.35 -7.14 8.74
N GLU A 40 24.81 -8.38 8.58
CA GLU A 40 26.25 -8.70 8.41
C GLU A 40 27.16 -8.25 9.57
N GLY A 41 26.61 -8.11 10.79
CA GLY A 41 27.37 -7.68 11.97
C GLY A 41 27.37 -6.17 12.20
N GLU A 42 26.79 -5.39 11.29
CA GLU A 42 26.62 -3.94 11.43
C GLU A 42 25.17 -3.59 11.81
N GLU A 43 24.99 -2.73 12.83
CA GLU A 43 23.69 -2.13 13.10
C GLU A 43 23.35 -1.09 12.03
N ARG A 44 22.35 -1.38 11.20
CA ARG A 44 21.82 -0.44 10.21
C ARG A 44 20.41 -0.02 10.58
N GLU A 45 20.16 1.28 10.45
CA GLU A 45 18.85 1.87 10.69
C GLU A 45 18.06 1.98 9.37
N PHE A 46 16.87 1.37 9.36
CA PHE A 46 15.94 1.36 8.24
C PHE A 46 14.71 2.19 8.56
N ILE A 47 14.12 2.81 7.54
CA ILE A 47 12.86 3.56 7.65
C ILE A 47 11.72 2.65 7.21
N ILE A 48 10.60 2.68 7.94
CA ILE A 48 9.38 1.96 7.56
C ILE A 48 8.62 2.81 6.54
N ASP A 49 8.39 2.26 5.35
CA ASP A 49 7.60 2.91 4.31
C ASP A 49 6.10 2.61 4.50
N GLU A 50 5.34 3.61 4.96
CA GLU A 50 3.90 3.50 5.17
C GLU A 50 3.07 3.75 3.89
N THR A 51 3.70 4.17 2.79
CA THR A 51 2.99 4.51 1.55
C THR A 51 2.75 3.32 0.63
N VAL A 52 3.46 2.22 0.86
CA VAL A 52 3.20 0.95 0.18
C VAL A 52 2.25 0.16 1.08
N PRO A 53 1.10 -0.32 0.57
CA PRO A 53 0.24 -1.19 1.36
C PRO A 53 1.08 -2.34 1.90
N SER A 54 1.21 -2.41 3.23
CA SER A 54 1.74 -3.62 3.84
C SER A 54 0.78 -4.73 3.44
N LEU A 55 1.29 -5.75 2.75
CA LEU A 55 0.60 -7.03 2.53
C LEU A 55 0.46 -7.71 3.89
N LYS A 56 -0.39 -7.14 4.76
CA LYS A 56 -0.91 -7.90 5.89
C LYS A 56 -2.00 -8.80 5.32
N PRO A 57 -1.93 -10.13 5.51
CA PRO A 57 -3.15 -10.85 5.72
C PRO A 57 -3.77 -10.27 7.00
N LEU A 58 -4.90 -9.59 6.86
CA LEU A 58 -5.70 -9.10 7.97
C LEU A 58 -6.13 -10.32 8.80
N LYS A 59 -5.40 -10.63 9.88
CA LYS A 59 -5.92 -11.53 10.91
C LYS A 59 -6.86 -10.72 11.78
N SER A 60 -8.14 -10.71 11.40
CA SER A 60 -9.25 -10.47 12.32
C SER A 60 -10.31 -11.54 12.10
N GLU A 61 -10.23 -12.55 12.95
CA GLU A 61 -11.26 -13.49 13.41
C GLU A 61 -12.67 -13.34 12.81
N THR A 62 -12.88 -13.88 11.62
CA THR A 62 -14.20 -14.36 11.15
C THR A 62 -13.98 -15.65 10.38
N PRO A 63 -14.70 -16.75 10.68
CA PRO A 63 -14.62 -17.95 9.87
C PRO A 63 -15.40 -17.69 8.58
N THR A 64 -14.71 -17.35 7.51
CA THR A 64 -15.31 -17.30 6.18
C THR A 64 -14.30 -17.90 5.20
N GLU A 65 -14.56 -19.18 4.97
CA GLU A 65 -14.26 -20.00 3.79
C GLU A 65 -12.90 -19.81 3.12
N SER A 66 -12.10 -20.88 3.28
CA SER A 66 -11.09 -21.42 2.36
C SER A 66 -10.52 -20.46 1.30
N ASN A 67 -9.23 -20.17 1.46
CA ASN A 67 -8.21 -20.25 0.42
C ASN A 67 -8.73 -20.85 -0.90
N ASP A 68 -9.04 -19.97 -1.85
CA ASP A 68 -8.84 -20.28 -3.25
C ASP A 68 -7.85 -19.24 -3.76
N GLU A 69 -6.62 -19.67 -4.04
CA GLU A 69 -5.77 -19.07 -5.07
C GLU A 69 -6.49 -19.26 -6.42
N THR A 70 -7.63 -18.61 -6.59
CA THR A 70 -8.30 -18.52 -7.88
C THR A 70 -7.54 -17.49 -8.67
N THR A 71 -6.87 -17.95 -9.72
CA THR A 71 -6.27 -17.12 -10.76
C THR A 71 -7.34 -16.16 -11.29
N MET A 72 -7.41 -14.96 -10.72
CA MET A 72 -8.47 -14.02 -11.01
C MET A 72 -8.30 -13.52 -12.45
N ASN A 73 -9.28 -13.80 -13.30
CA ASN A 73 -9.25 -13.33 -14.68
C ASN A 73 -9.63 -11.84 -14.70
N TYR A 74 -8.60 -10.99 -14.69
CA TYR A 74 -8.74 -9.53 -14.65
C TYR A 74 -9.58 -8.95 -15.79
N GLU A 75 -9.57 -9.57 -16.97
CA GLU A 75 -10.37 -9.13 -18.11
C GLU A 75 -11.87 -9.27 -17.81
N VAL A 76 -12.27 -10.42 -17.26
CA VAL A 76 -13.66 -10.69 -16.90
C VAL A 76 -14.14 -9.76 -15.78
N GLU A 77 -13.31 -9.57 -14.75
CA GLU A 77 -13.64 -8.65 -13.64
C GLU A 77 -13.71 -7.20 -14.11
N PHE A 78 -12.83 -6.80 -15.04
CA PHE A 78 -12.90 -5.49 -15.68
C PHE A 78 -14.22 -5.29 -16.43
N HIS A 79 -14.63 -6.26 -17.25
CA HIS A 79 -15.90 -6.16 -17.97
C HIS A 79 -17.12 -6.16 -17.03
N LYS A 80 -17.08 -6.92 -15.93
CA LYS A 80 -18.12 -6.85 -14.88
C LYS A 80 -18.20 -5.47 -14.23
N LEU A 81 -17.05 -4.86 -13.94
CA LEU A 81 -17.00 -3.52 -13.35
C LEU A 81 -17.51 -2.46 -14.33
N LEU A 82 -17.09 -2.55 -15.60
CA LEU A 82 -17.53 -1.64 -16.66
C LEU A 82 -19.06 -1.70 -16.86
N ALA A 83 -19.65 -2.90 -16.86
CA ALA A 83 -21.09 -3.07 -16.96
C ALA A 83 -21.83 -2.34 -15.82
N LYS A 84 -21.39 -2.52 -14.57
CA LYS A 84 -21.97 -1.82 -13.41
C LYS A 84 -21.82 -0.30 -13.51
N TYR A 85 -20.69 0.19 -14.03
CA TYR A 85 -20.48 1.61 -14.23
C TYR A 85 -21.48 2.18 -15.26
N ILE A 86 -21.70 1.49 -16.38
CA ILE A 86 -22.66 1.91 -17.40
C ILE A 86 -24.08 1.94 -16.82
N GLU A 87 -24.49 0.91 -16.09
CA GLU A 87 -25.81 0.89 -15.42
C GLU A 87 -26.01 2.07 -14.46
N LEU A 88 -24.96 2.38 -13.69
CA LEU A 88 -24.98 3.50 -12.76
C LEU A 88 -25.06 4.84 -13.49
N GLN A 89 -24.27 5.00 -14.56
CA GLN A 89 -24.29 6.18 -15.41
C GLN A 89 -25.67 6.39 -16.02
N ASP A 90 -26.27 5.35 -16.62
CA ASP A 90 -27.62 5.43 -17.20
C ASP A 90 -28.68 5.82 -16.16
N LYS A 91 -28.54 5.30 -14.93
CA LYS A 91 -29.44 5.67 -13.83
C LYS A 91 -29.34 7.14 -13.47
N TYR A 92 -28.13 7.69 -13.38
CA TYR A 92 -27.93 9.12 -13.09
C TYR A 92 -28.33 10.01 -14.26
N THR A 93 -28.06 9.60 -15.50
CA THR A 93 -28.53 10.32 -16.71
C THR A 93 -30.05 10.44 -16.69
N LYS A 94 -30.77 9.33 -16.44
CA LYS A 94 -32.23 9.36 -16.29
C LYS A 94 -32.70 10.25 -15.15
N LEU A 95 -31.97 10.29 -14.05
CA LEU A 95 -32.31 11.16 -12.91
C LEU A 95 -32.13 12.65 -13.27
N ILE A 96 -31.12 12.99 -14.06
CA ILE A 96 -30.86 14.35 -14.53
C ILE A 96 -31.91 14.76 -15.58
N GLU A 97 -32.27 13.86 -16.49
CA GLU A 97 -33.24 14.12 -17.55
C GLU A 97 -34.70 14.15 -17.07
N SER A 98 -35.00 13.53 -15.93
CA SER A 98 -36.35 13.52 -15.33
C SER A 98 -36.63 14.70 -14.38
N ASN A 99 -35.68 15.62 -14.23
CA ASN A 99 -35.76 16.81 -13.36
C ASN A 99 -35.68 18.08 -14.20
#